data_AF-A0A9D9M8K9-F1
#
_entry.id   AF-A0A9D9M8K9-F1
#
_cell.length_a   1.000
_cell.length_b   1.000
_cell.length_c   1.000
_cell.angle_alpha   90.00
_cell.angle_beta   90.00
_cell.angle_gamma   90.00
#
_symmetry.space_group_name_H-M   'P 1'
#
loop_
_entity.id
_entity.type
_entity.pdbx_description
1 polymer ?
#
loop_
_entity_poly.entity_id
_entity_poly.type
_entity_poly.pdbx_seq_one_letter_code
_entity_poly.pdbx_strand_id
1 'polypeptide(L)'
;MKNKSTLKISFVALFAAIICVGCFIRIPLGVIPIVLQNVLCVLSGVLLGGLLGGAPTALFLVAGLIGLPVYSGGTGGLAVWLGPTGGFLPGYFLGAVTAGLIAGKPSVEQRKCSVMLVVRVSLAILAGMVIL
;
A
#
# COMPACT_ATOMS: atom_id res chain seq x y z
N MET A 1 12.82 -24.75 12.42
CA MET A 1 11.74 -23.96 13.05
C MET A 1 11.54 -22.67 12.24
N LYS A 2 10.44 -22.53 11.48
CA LYS A 2 10.19 -21.29 10.70
C LYS A 2 9.80 -20.16 11.67
N ASN A 3 10.69 -19.19 11.88
CA ASN A 3 10.40 -18.04 12.71
C ASN A 3 9.41 -17.13 11.97
N LYS A 4 8.14 -17.15 12.38
CA LYS A 4 7.05 -16.41 11.71
C LYS A 4 7.29 -14.89 11.70
N SER A 5 8.10 -14.36 12.62
CA SER A 5 8.47 -12.93 12.63
C SER A 5 9.38 -12.55 11.48
N THR A 6 10.44 -13.33 11.20
CA THR A 6 11.37 -13.04 10.10
C THR A 6 10.64 -13.02 8.76
N LEU A 7 9.74 -13.97 8.53
CA LEU A 7 8.93 -14.02 7.31
C LEU A 7 8.04 -12.79 7.13
N LYS A 8 7.39 -12.32 8.20
CA LYS A 8 6.55 -11.11 8.13
C LYS A 8 7.36 -9.88 7.73
N ILE A 9 8.54 -9.71 8.32
CA ILE A 9 9.43 -8.59 8.00
C ILE A 9 9.90 -8.67 6.55
N SER A 10 10.26 -9.86 6.07
CA SER A 10 10.62 -10.06 4.66
C SER A 10 9.47 -9.70 3.72
N PHE A 11 8.23 -10.10 4.02
CA PHE A 11 7.07 -9.71 3.22
C PHE A 11 6.86 -8.20 3.23
N VAL A 12 6.95 -7.54 4.39
CA VAL A 12 6.83 -6.08 4.48
C VAL A 12 7.85 -5.39 3.59
N ALA A 13 9.12 -5.82 3.65
CA ALA A 13 10.19 -5.26 2.82
C ALA A 13 9.95 -5.49 1.31
N LEU A 14 9.49 -6.69 0.92
CA LEU A 14 9.20 -7.02 -0.47
C LEU A 14 8.05 -6.16 -1.03
N PHE A 15 6.96 -6.01 -0.27
CA PHE A 15 5.85 -5.15 -0.71
C PHE A 15 6.25 -3.68 -0.79
N ALA A 16 7.04 -3.19 0.17
CA ALA A 16 7.57 -1.83 0.11
C ALA A 16 8.45 -1.62 -1.14
N ALA A 17 9.30 -2.59 -1.48
CA ALA A 17 10.13 -2.53 -2.69
C ALA A 17 9.26 -2.49 -3.96
N ILE A 18 8.21 -3.33 -4.04
CA ILE A 18 7.29 -3.34 -5.19
C ILE A 18 6.55 -2.00 -5.30
N ILE A 19 6.09 -1.41 -4.18
CA ILE A 19 5.47 -0.07 -4.17
C ILE A 19 6.46 0.97 -4.71
N CYS A 20 7.73 0.93 -4.28
CA CYS A 20 8.75 1.85 -4.79
C CYS A 20 8.94 1.72 -6.31
N VAL A 21 9.00 0.50 -6.84
CA VAL A 21 9.12 0.25 -8.29
C VAL A 21 7.86 0.71 -9.05
N GLY A 22 6.69 0.71 -8.40
CA GLY A 22 5.44 1.24 -8.97
C GLY A 22 5.51 2.72 -9.39
N CYS A 23 6.52 3.46 -8.94
CA CYS A 23 6.80 4.83 -9.34
C CYS A 23 6.98 5.01 -10.86
N PHE A 24 7.55 4.01 -11.54
CA PHE A 24 7.84 4.09 -12.97
C PHE A 24 6.57 4.02 -13.84
N ILE A 25 5.52 3.36 -13.33
CA ILE A 25 4.26 3.21 -14.03
C ILE A 25 3.34 4.37 -13.61
N ARG A 26 3.54 5.50 -14.30
CA ARG A 26 2.68 6.68 -14.19
C ARG A 26 2.11 7.07 -15.54
N ILE A 27 0.83 7.39 -15.58
CA ILE A 27 0.16 7.95 -16.75
C ILE A 27 -0.11 9.43 -16.43
N PRO A 28 0.57 10.37 -17.09
CA PRO A 28 0.40 11.79 -16.82
C PRO A 28 -0.98 12.26 -17.35
N LEU A 29 -1.94 12.44 -16.45
CA LEU A 29 -3.23 13.04 -16.74
C LEU A 29 -3.33 14.38 -16.00
N GLY A 30 -3.00 15.47 -16.69
CA GLY A 30 -3.01 16.81 -16.09
C GLY A 30 -2.07 16.94 -14.88
N VAL A 31 -2.54 17.62 -13.83
CA VAL A 31 -1.75 17.94 -12.61
C VAL A 31 -1.54 16.72 -11.70
N ILE A 32 -2.48 15.75 -11.70
CA ILE A 32 -2.45 14.59 -10.81
C ILE A 32 -2.31 13.32 -11.66
N PRO A 33 -1.11 12.74 -11.75
CA PRO A 33 -0.90 11.53 -12.56
C PRO A 33 -1.62 10.33 -11.94
N ILE A 34 -2.13 9.44 -12.79
CA ILE A 34 -2.52 8.09 -12.34
C ILE A 34 -1.25 7.28 -12.14
N VAL A 35 -1.07 6.72 -10.96
CA VAL A 35 0.14 6.01 -10.55
C VAL A 35 -0.22 4.59 -10.13
N LEU A 36 0.63 3.61 -10.42
CA LEU A 36 0.38 2.24 -9.95
C LEU A 36 0.59 2.09 -8.43
N GLN A 37 1.31 3.03 -7.82
CA GLN A 37 1.62 3.03 -6.39
C GLN A 37 0.40 2.94 -5.48
N ASN A 38 -0.68 3.63 -5.83
CA ASN A 38 -1.88 3.65 -5.00
C ASN A 38 -2.55 2.28 -4.91
N VAL A 39 -2.63 1.56 -6.04
CA VAL A 39 -3.12 0.18 -6.14
C VAL A 39 -2.23 -0.76 -5.34
N LEU A 40 -0.91 -0.62 -5.45
CA LEU A 40 0.04 -1.47 -4.72
C LEU A 40 -0.02 -1.26 -3.20
N CYS A 41 -0.29 -0.03 -2.74
CA CYS A 41 -0.50 0.26 -1.32
C CYS A 41 -1.73 -0.48 -0.79
N VAL A 42 -2.88 -0.35 -1.45
CA VAL A 42 -4.12 -1.04 -1.07
C VAL A 42 -3.95 -2.56 -1.14
N LEU A 43 -3.28 -3.07 -2.18
CA LEU A 43 -2.98 -4.49 -2.33
C LEU A 43 -2.12 -5.01 -1.17
N SER A 44 -1.09 -4.27 -0.76
CA SER A 44 -0.27 -4.64 0.39
C SER A 44 -1.08 -4.67 1.70
N GLY A 45 -2.03 -3.74 1.84
CA GLY A 45 -3.02 -3.70 2.92
C GLY A 45 -3.81 -5.00 3.01
N VAL A 46 -4.47 -5.37 1.91
CA VAL A 46 -5.32 -6.57 1.81
C VAL A 46 -4.51 -7.86 2.02
N LEU A 47 -3.31 -7.96 1.44
CA LEU A 47 -2.53 -9.20 1.46
C LEU A 47 -1.84 -9.48 2.81
N LEU A 48 -1.33 -8.44 3.48
CA LEU A 48 -0.71 -8.61 4.80
C LEU A 48 -1.75 -8.63 5.93
N GLY A 49 -2.84 -7.88 5.75
CA GLY A 49 -3.97 -7.86 6.68
C GLY A 49 -3.70 -7.16 8.01
N GLY A 50 -4.77 -6.68 8.64
CA GLY A 50 -4.73 -5.91 9.88
C GLY A 50 -3.86 -4.64 9.80
N LEU A 51 -3.28 -4.24 10.93
CA LEU A 51 -2.36 -3.10 11.01
C LEU A 51 -1.01 -3.36 10.30
N LEU A 52 -0.63 -4.62 10.09
CA LEU A 52 0.59 -4.97 9.34
C LEU A 52 0.46 -4.62 7.84
N GLY A 53 -0.77 -4.52 7.33
CA GLY A 53 -1.06 -4.06 5.97
C GLY A 53 -0.58 -2.66 5.65
N GLY A 54 -0.51 -1.76 6.63
CA GLY A 54 0.01 -0.40 6.45
C GLY A 54 1.53 -0.28 6.55
N ALA A 55 2.23 -1.31 7.07
CA ALA A 55 3.67 -1.26 7.28
C ALA A 55 4.50 -1.09 5.98
N PRO A 56 4.17 -1.76 4.85
CA PRO A 56 4.87 -1.55 3.58
C PRO A 56 4.71 -0.11 3.07
N THR A 57 3.50 0.44 3.15
CA THR A 57 3.21 1.82 2.75
C THR A 57 3.91 2.83 3.65
N ALA A 58 3.94 2.60 4.96
CA ALA A 58 4.70 3.44 5.89
C ALA A 58 6.20 3.45 5.55
N LEU A 59 6.78 2.28 5.26
CA LEU A 59 8.19 2.19 4.89
C LEU A 59 8.47 2.93 3.58
N PHE A 60 7.58 2.80 2.59
CA PHE A 60 7.62 3.57 1.34
C PHE A 60 7.57 5.09 1.59
N LEU A 61 6.66 5.54 2.45
CA LEU A 61 6.53 6.96 2.80
C LEU A 61 7.78 7.50 3.48
N VAL A 62 8.32 6.77 4.45
CA VAL A 62 9.55 7.17 5.15
C VAL A 62 10.75 7.17 4.19
N ALA A 63 10.88 6.16 3.33
CA ALA A 63 11.94 6.10 2.33
C ALA A 63 11.91 7.33 1.41
N GLY A 64 10.74 7.70 0.89
CA GLY A 64 10.60 8.89 0.07
C GLY A 64 10.83 10.20 0.85
N LEU A 65 10.48 10.25 2.14
CA LEU A 65 10.71 11.42 2.98
C LEU A 65 12.20 11.70 3.20
N ILE A 66 13.01 10.64 3.34
CA ILE A 66 14.49 10.72 3.46
C ILE A 66 15.14 11.22 2.14
N GLY A 67 14.37 11.33 1.05
CA GLY A 67 14.85 11.89 -0.22
C GLY A 67 15.13 10.83 -1.28
N LEU A 68 14.79 9.56 -1.04
CA LEU A 68 14.89 8.54 -2.09
C LEU A 68 13.87 8.86 -3.21
N PRO A 69 14.25 8.70 -4.49
CA PRO A 69 13.39 8.97 -5.65
C PRO A 69 12.33 7.87 -5.86
N VAL A 70 11.55 7.58 -4.81
CA VAL A 70 10.55 6.51 -4.80
C VAL A 70 9.15 7.01 -5.04
N TYR A 71 8.87 8.31 -4.93
CA TYR A 71 7.55 8.87 -5.25
C TYR A 71 7.39 9.04 -6.76
N SER A 72 6.14 9.01 -7.23
CA SER A 72 5.77 9.10 -8.63
C SER A 72 6.67 10.02 -9.48
N GLY A 73 7.13 9.48 -10.61
CA GLY A 73 8.00 10.21 -11.54
C GLY A 73 9.47 10.30 -11.11
N GLY A 74 9.89 9.49 -10.13
CA GLY A 74 11.26 9.48 -9.62
C GLY A 74 11.53 10.65 -8.68
N THR A 75 10.49 11.17 -8.03
CA THR A 75 10.58 12.29 -7.10
C THR A 75 10.76 11.80 -5.67
N GLY A 76 11.26 12.66 -4.80
CA GLY A 76 11.55 12.33 -3.41
C GLY A 76 11.70 13.59 -2.55
N GLY A 77 11.65 13.41 -1.25
CA GLY A 77 11.86 14.44 -0.24
C GLY A 77 10.59 15.19 0.18
N LEU A 78 10.76 16.08 1.15
CA LEU A 78 9.68 16.90 1.71
C LEU A 78 8.99 17.80 0.68
N ALA A 79 9.66 18.16 -0.41
CA ALA A 79 9.08 18.98 -1.46
C ALA A 79 7.81 18.35 -2.08
N VAL A 80 7.76 17.02 -2.17
CA VAL A 80 6.59 16.29 -2.69
C VAL A 80 5.41 16.39 -1.72
N TRP A 81 5.66 16.40 -0.42
CA TRP A 81 4.63 16.54 0.61
C TRP A 81 3.99 17.92 0.64
N LEU A 82 4.75 18.97 0.29
CA LEU A 82 4.26 20.35 0.18
C LEU A 82 3.70 20.65 -1.22
N GLY A 83 3.81 19.71 -2.15
CA GLY A 83 3.30 19.83 -3.52
C GLY A 83 1.82 19.45 -3.65
N PRO A 84 1.24 19.64 -4.86
CA PRO A 84 -0.17 19.35 -5.13
C PRO A 84 -0.53 17.87 -4.95
N THR A 85 0.43 16.96 -5.08
CA THR A 85 0.25 15.51 -4.87
C THR A 85 0.52 15.08 -3.43
N GLY A 86 0.97 15.98 -2.56
CA GLY A 86 1.34 15.69 -1.17
C GLY A 86 0.20 15.08 -0.35
N GLY A 87 -1.03 15.55 -0.58
CA GLY A 87 -2.22 15.08 0.14
C GLY A 87 -2.54 13.59 -0.08
N PHE A 88 -2.12 13.00 -1.20
CA PHE A 88 -2.35 11.59 -1.49
C PHE A 88 -1.43 10.66 -0.69
N LEU A 89 -0.28 11.14 -0.21
CA LEU A 89 0.69 10.32 0.51
C LEU A 89 0.13 9.82 1.86
N PRO A 90 -0.41 10.67 2.74
CA PRO A 90 -1.17 10.22 3.92
C PRO A 90 -2.35 9.32 3.54
N GLY A 91 -3.04 9.65 2.44
CA GLY A 91 -4.13 8.83 1.88
C GLY A 91 -3.69 7.40 1.60
N TYR A 92 -2.52 7.20 0.98
CA TYR A 92 -1.95 5.86 0.73
C TYR A 92 -1.82 5.04 2.00
N PHE A 93 -1.33 5.65 3.08
CA PHE A 93 -1.19 4.96 4.36
C PHE A 93 -2.54 4.63 4.98
N LEU A 94 -3.45 5.61 5.04
CA LEU A 94 -4.80 5.41 5.60
C LEU A 94 -5.57 4.35 4.82
N GLY A 95 -5.57 4.41 3.49
CA GLY A 95 -6.22 3.44 2.61
C GLY A 95 -5.64 2.02 2.75
N ALA A 96 -4.32 1.89 2.89
CA ALA A 96 -3.69 0.58 3.13
C ALA A 96 -4.05 0.00 4.51
N VAL A 97 -4.09 0.84 5.55
CA VAL A 97 -4.48 0.43 6.91
C VAL A 97 -5.94 0.03 6.96
N THR A 98 -6.85 0.82 6.42
CA THR A 98 -8.29 0.50 6.41
C THR A 98 -8.57 -0.75 5.58
N ALA A 99 -7.97 -0.87 4.39
CA ALA A 99 -8.08 -2.07 3.57
C ALA A 99 -7.56 -3.32 4.33
N GLY A 100 -6.42 -3.21 5.02
CA GLY A 100 -5.89 -4.29 5.85
C GLY A 100 -6.80 -4.65 7.03
N LEU A 101 -7.35 -3.67 7.73
CA LEU A 101 -8.28 -3.89 8.83
C LEU A 101 -9.56 -4.61 8.38
N ILE A 102 -10.12 -4.22 7.22
CA ILE A 102 -11.33 -4.83 6.64
C ILE A 102 -11.04 -6.26 6.13
N ALA A 103 -9.90 -6.46 5.47
CA ALA A 103 -9.47 -7.77 4.99
C ALA A 103 -9.21 -8.76 6.15
N GLY A 104 -8.72 -8.26 7.28
CA GLY A 104 -8.40 -9.08 8.46
C GLY A 104 -7.11 -9.88 8.29
N LYS A 105 -6.74 -10.68 9.31
CA LYS A 105 -5.54 -11.52 9.25
C LYS A 105 -5.81 -12.70 8.31
N PRO A 106 -4.96 -12.97 7.30
CA PRO A 106 -5.12 -14.15 6.46
C PRO A 106 -4.96 -15.41 7.31
N SER A 107 -6.06 -16.11 7.58
CA SER A 107 -6.05 -17.38 8.30
C SER A 107 -6.07 -18.53 7.30
N VAL A 108 -5.14 -19.48 7.46
CA VAL A 108 -4.97 -20.67 6.58
C VAL A 108 -6.24 -21.54 6.54
N GLU A 109 -7.14 -21.38 7.51
CA GLU A 109 -8.42 -22.07 7.60
C GLU A 109 -9.50 -21.53 6.64
N GLN A 110 -9.25 -20.41 5.95
CA GLN A 110 -10.15 -19.83 4.94
C GLN A 110 -10.04 -20.51 3.55
N ARG A 111 -9.68 -21.80 3.49
CA ARG A 111 -9.59 -22.57 2.22
C ARG A 111 -10.91 -22.68 1.46
N LYS A 112 -12.05 -22.38 2.08
CA LYS A 112 -13.27 -22.13 1.31
C LYS A 112 -13.15 -20.72 0.74
N CYS A 113 -13.05 -20.64 -0.59
CA CYS A 113 -13.35 -19.43 -1.37
C CYS A 113 -14.84 -19.10 -1.20
N SER A 114 -15.26 -18.82 0.04
CA SER A 114 -16.60 -18.42 0.36
C SER A 114 -16.81 -17.04 -0.24
N VAL A 115 -17.95 -16.84 -0.87
CA VAL A 115 -18.41 -15.54 -1.41
C VAL A 115 -18.14 -14.40 -0.42
N MET A 116 -18.23 -14.66 0.89
CA MET A 116 -17.91 -13.72 1.96
C MET A 116 -16.45 -13.22 1.97
N LEU A 117 -15.45 -14.02 1.59
CA LEU A 117 -14.05 -13.59 1.49
C LEU A 117 -13.85 -12.69 0.27
N VAL A 118 -14.45 -13.04 -0.87
CA VAL A 118 -14.44 -12.21 -2.08
C VAL A 118 -15.12 -10.87 -1.80
N VAL A 119 -16.29 -10.88 -1.16
CA VAL A 119 -17.01 -9.67 -0.77
C VAL A 119 -16.18 -8.80 0.19
N ARG A 120 -15.52 -9.39 1.20
CA ARG A 120 -14.67 -8.64 2.15
C ARG A 120 -13.45 -8.02 1.48
N VAL A 121 -12.80 -8.75 0.58
CA VAL A 121 -11.65 -8.24 -0.18
C VAL A 121 -12.09 -7.12 -1.13
N SER A 122 -13.20 -7.30 -1.85
CA SER A 122 -13.76 -6.25 -2.72
C SER A 122 -14.14 -5.00 -1.91
N LEU A 123 -14.76 -5.15 -0.74
CA LEU A 123 -15.06 -4.05 0.18
C LEU A 123 -13.80 -3.37 0.70
N ALA A 124 -12.76 -4.13 1.04
CA ALA A 124 -11.49 -3.59 1.49
C ALA A 124 -10.82 -2.76 0.38
N ILE A 125 -10.85 -3.26 -0.87
CA ILE A 125 -10.29 -2.55 -2.03
C ILE A 125 -11.09 -1.28 -2.30
N LEU A 126 -12.44 -1.35 -2.31
CA LEU A 126 -13.30 -0.19 -2.52
C LEU A 126 -13.10 0.87 -1.42
N ALA A 127 -13.10 0.46 -0.16
CA ALA A 127 -12.86 1.36 0.97
C ALA A 127 -11.47 1.99 0.89
N GLY A 128 -10.45 1.20 0.55
CA GLY A 128 -9.10 1.69 0.31
C GLY A 128 -9.11 2.76 -0.79
N MET A 129 -9.68 2.46 -1.95
CA MET A 129 -9.73 3.37 -3.11
C MET A 129 -10.55 4.63 -2.88
N VAL A 130 -11.57 4.62 -2.03
CA VAL A 130 -12.37 5.82 -1.67
C VAL A 130 -11.60 6.75 -0.73
N ILE A 131 -10.66 6.22 0.06
CA ILE A 131 -9.84 7.00 0.99
C ILE A 131 -8.61 7.62 0.28
N LEU A 132 -8.24 7.08 -0.88
CA LEU A 132 -7.16 7.55 -1.73
C LEU A 132 -7.56 8.78 -2.55
#